data_AF-A0A4V2R347-F1
#
_entry.id   AF-A0A4V2R347-F1
#
_cell.length_a   1.000
_cell.length_b   1.000
_cell.length_c   1.000
_cell.angle_alpha   90.00
_cell.angle_beta   90.00
_cell.angle_gamma   90.00
#
_symmetry.space_group_name_H-M   'P 1'
#
loop_
_entity.id
_entity.type
_entity.pdbx_description
1 polymer ?
#
loop_
_entity_poly.entity_id
_entity_poly.type
_entity_poly.pdbx_seq_one_letter_code
_entity_poly.pdbx_strand_id
1 'polypeptide(L)'
;MFWRCLGILALFLMTWSCARAADIEIGTLKDDLRFISISGEFSEGDDLRFKNLAISAEKAVVLLSSQGGLVQVGMEIGRTIAIKGFSTFVGDDVVCASSCGLVWLAGRHRFISPTAKVGFHAVFTTETGQQDVSGVGNALVGSYLQQLGLPPSVVIYATLATPASMQWLTADDAKKIGLDIDLIQPDSSPSASSEPIPFGGSAAASYAPPNADAGPAALPAPIWQVYEYTDLPGYDLPNMPLKLFNVDECKLQCDANSRCRAFTFNQRQNVCFLKGMATEALQFSGAISGYKGDPADVTRTGHDFGPVLSFRTTKEVEILGKPFARANGSSLAACQDQCVLTPSCQGFNFYRNGVCTMMSARKPTRKNLLSSAGARAD
;
A
#
# COMPACT_ATOMS: atom_id res chain seq x y z
N MET A 1 -71.62 -18.08 -1.13
CA MET A 1 -70.62 -18.97 -1.79
C MET A 1 -70.06 -18.22 -3.00
N PHE A 2 -69.12 -17.29 -2.77
CA PHE A 2 -68.41 -16.57 -3.84
C PHE A 2 -66.91 -16.83 -3.63
N TRP A 3 -66.35 -17.65 -4.51
CA TRP A 3 -64.96 -18.10 -4.49
C TRP A 3 -64.13 -17.01 -5.20
N ARG A 4 -63.24 -16.32 -4.47
CA ARG A 4 -62.22 -15.47 -5.08
C ARG A 4 -60.93 -16.29 -5.18
N CYS A 5 -60.59 -16.72 -6.38
CA CYS A 5 -59.25 -17.18 -6.72
C CYS A 5 -58.29 -15.98 -6.65
N LEU A 6 -57.45 -15.92 -5.63
CA LEU A 6 -56.29 -15.03 -5.60
C LEU A 6 -55.11 -15.81 -6.20
N GLY A 7 -54.72 -15.46 -7.43
CA GLY A 7 -53.46 -15.90 -8.02
C GLY A 7 -52.30 -15.22 -7.30
N ILE A 8 -51.43 -16.01 -6.68
CA ILE A 8 -50.19 -15.53 -6.07
C ILE A 8 -49.18 -15.39 -7.21
N LEU A 9 -48.97 -14.14 -7.64
CA LEU A 9 -47.87 -13.77 -8.52
C LEU A 9 -46.56 -13.85 -7.71
N ALA A 10 -45.81 -14.93 -7.86
CA ALA A 10 -44.50 -15.08 -7.25
C ALA A 10 -43.53 -14.10 -7.94
N LEU A 11 -43.36 -12.94 -7.31
CA LEU A 11 -42.36 -11.94 -7.69
C LEU A 11 -40.98 -12.54 -7.37
N PHE A 12 -40.28 -13.05 -8.40
CA PHE A 12 -38.86 -13.37 -8.30
C PHE A 12 -38.09 -12.08 -8.05
N LEU A 13 -37.84 -11.78 -6.79
CA LEU A 13 -36.89 -10.74 -6.37
C LEU A 13 -35.49 -11.20 -6.78
N MET A 14 -35.05 -10.77 -7.97
CA MET A 14 -33.62 -10.74 -8.30
C MET A 14 -32.95 -9.88 -7.25
N THR A 15 -32.23 -10.51 -6.33
CA THR A 15 -31.38 -9.82 -5.37
C THR A 15 -30.25 -9.17 -6.14
N TRP A 16 -30.40 -7.89 -6.49
CA TRP A 16 -29.28 -7.07 -6.92
C TRP A 16 -28.24 -7.08 -5.81
N SER A 17 -27.13 -7.78 -6.05
CA SER A 17 -25.93 -7.66 -5.23
C SER A 17 -25.37 -6.26 -5.50
N CYS A 18 -25.81 -5.27 -4.71
CA CYS A 18 -25.03 -4.05 -4.60
C CYS A 18 -23.62 -4.47 -4.18
N ALA A 19 -22.60 -4.10 -4.97
CA ALA A 19 -21.22 -4.25 -4.55
C ALA A 19 -21.07 -3.55 -3.19
N ARG A 20 -20.89 -4.34 -2.14
CA ARG A 20 -20.67 -3.83 -0.78
C ARG A 20 -19.16 -3.80 -0.56
N ALA A 21 -18.67 -2.66 -0.06
CA ALA A 21 -17.31 -2.54 0.42
C ALA A 21 -16.98 -3.64 1.44
N ALA A 22 -15.70 -3.95 1.59
CA ALA A 22 -15.28 -5.02 2.47
C ALA A 22 -15.69 -4.71 3.91
N ASP A 23 -16.16 -5.73 4.60
CA ASP A 23 -16.34 -5.65 6.04
C ASP A 23 -15.02 -5.93 6.74
N ILE A 24 -14.62 -4.99 7.61
CA ILE A 24 -13.34 -4.98 8.30
C ILE A 24 -13.58 -4.74 9.78
N GLU A 25 -13.24 -5.73 10.58
CA GLU A 25 -13.43 -5.70 12.02
C GLU A 25 -12.12 -6.04 12.75
N ILE A 26 -11.99 -5.53 13.98
CA ILE A 26 -10.85 -5.83 14.84
C ILE A 26 -11.36 -6.37 16.17
N GLY A 27 -10.76 -7.46 16.63
CA GLY A 27 -11.01 -8.02 17.94
C GLY A 27 -9.74 -8.45 18.65
N THR A 28 -9.88 -8.95 19.86
CA THR A 28 -8.76 -9.52 20.63
C THR A 28 -8.84 -11.03 20.53
N LEU A 29 -7.74 -11.68 20.15
CA LEU A 29 -7.65 -13.13 20.12
C LEU A 29 -7.19 -13.67 21.48
N LYS A 30 -6.04 -13.19 21.97
CA LYS A 30 -5.48 -13.54 23.28
C LYS A 30 -4.46 -12.49 23.71
N ASP A 31 -4.51 -12.07 24.98
CA ASP A 31 -3.58 -11.06 25.53
C ASP A 31 -3.52 -9.78 24.65
N ASP A 32 -2.34 -9.40 24.18
CA ASP A 32 -2.10 -8.28 23.26
C ASP A 32 -2.29 -8.65 21.77
N LEU A 33 -2.49 -9.93 21.45
CA LEU A 33 -2.69 -10.41 20.09
C LEU A 33 -4.10 -10.09 19.60
N ARG A 34 -4.17 -9.25 18.57
CA ARG A 34 -5.41 -8.88 17.90
C ARG A 34 -5.69 -9.80 16.71
N PHE A 35 -6.94 -9.90 16.31
CA PHE A 35 -7.29 -10.34 14.96
C PHE A 35 -7.92 -9.18 14.20
N ILE A 36 -7.67 -9.11 12.89
CA ILE A 36 -8.36 -8.20 11.98
C ILE A 36 -9.00 -9.06 10.90
N SER A 37 -10.33 -9.12 10.83
CA SER A 37 -11.04 -9.83 9.77
C SER A 37 -11.26 -8.90 8.58
N ILE A 38 -11.11 -9.44 7.36
CA ILE A 38 -11.47 -8.76 6.12
C ILE A 38 -12.33 -9.71 5.30
N SER A 39 -13.57 -9.31 5.01
CA SER A 39 -14.49 -10.11 4.21
C SER A 39 -15.22 -9.28 3.15
N GLY A 40 -15.54 -9.89 2.00
CA GLY A 40 -16.19 -9.19 0.90
C GLY A 40 -15.22 -8.55 -0.11
N GLU A 41 -15.75 -7.71 -1.00
CA GLU A 41 -14.99 -7.15 -2.13
C GLU A 41 -14.21 -5.89 -1.74
N PHE A 42 -12.94 -5.80 -2.17
CA PHE A 42 -12.11 -4.61 -1.93
C PHE A 42 -12.56 -3.42 -2.77
N SER A 43 -13.06 -2.41 -2.09
CA SER A 43 -13.57 -1.16 -2.68
C SER A 43 -12.75 0.04 -2.21
N GLU A 44 -12.96 1.19 -2.85
CA GLU A 44 -12.26 2.43 -2.51
C GLU A 44 -12.46 2.81 -1.03
N GLY A 45 -11.37 3.10 -0.32
CA GLY A 45 -11.37 3.50 1.09
C GLY A 45 -11.20 2.35 2.10
N ASP A 46 -11.28 1.09 1.66
CA ASP A 46 -11.06 -0.07 2.54
C ASP A 46 -9.61 -0.15 3.05
N ASP A 47 -8.65 0.33 2.26
CA ASP A 47 -7.24 0.48 2.65
C ASP A 47 -7.07 1.45 3.83
N LEU A 48 -7.78 2.58 3.80
CA LEU A 48 -7.78 3.56 4.89
C LEU A 48 -8.49 3.02 6.13
N ARG A 49 -9.63 2.33 5.95
CA ARG A 49 -10.35 1.67 7.06
C ARG A 49 -9.46 0.63 7.73
N PHE A 50 -8.84 -0.25 6.96
CA PHE A 50 -7.89 -1.25 7.48
C PHE A 50 -6.73 -0.59 8.22
N LYS A 51 -6.07 0.41 7.60
CA LYS A 51 -4.96 1.14 8.20
C LYS A 51 -5.32 1.74 9.55
N ASN A 52 -6.49 2.38 9.67
CA ASN A 52 -6.94 2.99 10.91
C ASN A 52 -7.13 1.97 12.04
N LEU A 53 -7.64 0.78 11.72
CA LEU A 53 -7.77 -0.31 12.69
C LEU A 53 -6.39 -0.89 13.06
N ALA A 54 -5.54 -1.11 12.05
CA ALA A 54 -4.21 -1.67 12.21
C ALA A 54 -3.25 -0.79 13.03
N ILE A 55 -3.44 0.53 13.06
CA ILE A 55 -2.64 1.45 13.90
C ILE A 55 -2.73 1.05 15.37
N SER A 56 -3.92 0.65 15.84
CA SER A 56 -4.17 0.33 17.25
C SER A 56 -3.61 -1.03 17.71
N ALA A 57 -3.17 -1.88 16.78
CA ALA A 57 -2.65 -3.21 17.08
C ALA A 57 -1.12 -3.24 16.96
N GLU A 58 -0.43 -3.70 18.00
CA GLU A 58 1.01 -3.98 17.93
C GLU A 58 1.29 -5.31 17.25
N LYS A 59 0.47 -6.32 17.54
CA LYS A 59 0.51 -7.65 16.95
C LYS A 59 -0.88 -8.04 16.47
N ALA A 60 -0.97 -8.53 15.24
CA ALA A 60 -2.23 -9.04 14.73
C ALA A 60 -2.07 -10.21 13.75
N VAL A 61 -3.12 -11.02 13.69
CA VAL A 61 -3.38 -11.97 12.60
C VAL A 61 -4.52 -11.42 11.74
N VAL A 62 -4.31 -11.32 10.44
CA VAL A 62 -5.31 -10.84 9.48
C VAL A 62 -6.03 -12.04 8.88
N LEU A 63 -7.32 -12.18 9.18
CA LEU A 63 -8.18 -13.26 8.70
C LEU A 63 -8.82 -12.83 7.39
N LEU A 64 -8.57 -13.56 6.30
CA LEU A 64 -8.92 -13.15 4.95
C LEU A 64 -9.98 -14.06 4.33
N SER A 65 -11.11 -13.47 3.92
CA SER A 65 -12.23 -14.16 3.27
C SER A 65 -12.82 -13.29 2.15
N SER A 66 -12.16 -13.23 1.00
CA SER A 66 -12.51 -12.28 -0.06
C SER A 66 -12.27 -12.84 -1.46
N GLN A 67 -13.14 -12.45 -2.40
CA GLN A 67 -12.98 -12.76 -3.83
C GLN A 67 -11.98 -11.81 -4.52
N GLY A 68 -11.47 -10.80 -3.81
CA GLY A 68 -10.64 -9.73 -4.34
C GLY A 68 -11.45 -8.45 -4.53
N GLY A 69 -11.22 -7.75 -5.65
CA GLY A 69 -11.70 -6.39 -5.90
C GLY A 69 -10.56 -5.51 -6.41
N LEU A 70 -10.60 -4.21 -6.14
CA LEU A 70 -9.60 -3.25 -6.62
C LEU A 70 -8.17 -3.64 -6.21
N VAL A 71 -7.32 -3.91 -7.21
CA VAL A 71 -5.94 -4.37 -7.00
C VAL A 71 -5.11 -3.39 -6.17
N GLN A 72 -5.28 -2.09 -6.41
CA GLN A 72 -4.55 -1.05 -5.69
C GLN A 72 -4.92 -1.05 -4.20
N VAL A 73 -6.20 -1.18 -3.86
CA VAL A 73 -6.68 -1.27 -2.48
C VAL A 73 -6.08 -2.50 -1.78
N GLY A 74 -6.11 -3.66 -2.44
CA GLY A 74 -5.48 -4.88 -1.93
C GLY A 74 -3.97 -4.71 -1.67
N MET A 75 -3.24 -4.10 -2.61
CA MET A 75 -1.81 -3.83 -2.42
C MET A 75 -1.55 -2.86 -1.26
N GLU A 76 -2.36 -1.81 -1.05
CA GLU A 76 -2.18 -0.89 0.09
C GLU A 76 -2.49 -1.55 1.45
N ILE A 77 -3.51 -2.40 1.52
CA ILE A 77 -3.77 -3.24 2.69
C ILE A 77 -2.55 -4.13 2.95
N GLY A 78 -2.06 -4.83 1.93
CA GLY A 78 -0.90 -5.69 2.02
C GLY A 78 0.37 -4.95 2.48
N ARG A 79 0.64 -3.75 1.94
CA ARG A 79 1.77 -2.92 2.42
C ARG A 79 1.64 -2.58 3.90
N THR A 80 0.43 -2.27 4.36
CA THR A 80 0.18 -2.03 5.79
C THR A 80 0.47 -3.28 6.63
N ILE A 81 0.05 -4.46 6.19
CA ILE A 81 0.35 -5.75 6.85
C ILE A 81 1.86 -5.99 6.94
N ALA A 82 2.58 -5.81 5.83
CA ALA A 82 4.02 -6.01 5.76
C ALA A 82 4.79 -5.04 6.67
N ILE A 83 4.41 -3.75 6.67
CA ILE A 83 5.00 -2.73 7.55
C ILE A 83 4.77 -3.07 9.02
N LYS A 84 3.56 -3.50 9.37
CA LYS A 84 3.19 -3.88 10.75
C LYS A 84 3.75 -5.24 11.17
N GLY A 85 4.30 -6.03 10.24
CA GLY A 85 4.79 -7.38 10.50
C GLY A 85 3.68 -8.35 10.92
N PHE A 86 2.43 -8.07 10.52
CA PHE A 86 1.28 -8.91 10.85
C PHE A 86 1.33 -10.24 10.09
N SER A 87 0.72 -11.27 10.68
CA SER A 87 0.55 -12.56 10.00
C SER A 87 -0.78 -12.58 9.24
N THR A 88 -0.88 -13.37 8.18
CA THR A 88 -2.11 -13.55 7.40
C THR A 88 -2.61 -14.98 7.55
N PHE A 89 -3.93 -15.16 7.53
CA PHE A 89 -4.57 -16.47 7.68
C PHE A 89 -5.78 -16.61 6.77
N VAL A 90 -5.90 -17.77 6.14
CA VAL A 90 -7.12 -18.22 5.46
C VAL A 90 -7.52 -19.57 6.05
N GLY A 91 -8.72 -19.61 6.64
CA GLY A 91 -9.25 -20.78 7.34
C GLY A 91 -9.91 -21.80 6.43
N ASP A 92 -10.37 -22.90 7.03
CA ASP A 92 -11.02 -24.01 6.33
C ASP A 92 -12.21 -23.54 5.50
N ASP A 93 -12.29 -24.05 4.28
CA ASP A 93 -13.35 -23.80 3.29
C ASP A 93 -13.54 -22.32 2.91
N VAL A 94 -12.58 -21.45 3.27
CA VAL A 94 -12.58 -20.03 2.92
C VAL A 94 -11.78 -19.79 1.64
N VAL A 95 -12.29 -18.87 0.81
CA VAL A 95 -11.65 -18.43 -0.43
C VAL A 95 -11.03 -17.05 -0.23
N CYS A 96 -9.78 -16.90 -0.65
CA CYS A 96 -9.05 -15.65 -0.78
C CYS A 96 -8.46 -15.55 -2.20
N ALA A 97 -9.19 -14.92 -3.11
CA ALA A 97 -8.86 -14.89 -4.54
C ALA A 97 -8.40 -13.51 -5.03
N SER A 98 -7.66 -13.50 -6.14
CA SER A 98 -7.24 -12.29 -6.84
C SER A 98 -6.47 -11.32 -5.91
N SER A 99 -6.91 -10.08 -5.79
CA SER A 99 -6.28 -9.09 -4.90
C SER A 99 -6.26 -9.52 -3.41
N CYS A 100 -7.18 -10.38 -2.95
CA CYS A 100 -7.08 -10.98 -1.61
C CYS A 100 -5.82 -11.84 -1.48
N GLY A 101 -5.50 -12.65 -2.49
CA GLY A 101 -4.27 -13.45 -2.49
C GLY A 101 -3.02 -12.57 -2.38
N LEU A 102 -3.03 -11.39 -3.01
CA LEU A 102 -1.95 -10.41 -2.89
C LEU A 102 -1.82 -9.83 -1.48
N VAL A 103 -2.92 -9.64 -0.77
CA VAL A 103 -2.94 -9.25 0.65
C VAL A 103 -2.37 -10.37 1.52
N TRP A 104 -2.78 -11.61 1.28
CA TRP A 104 -2.29 -12.77 2.02
C TRP A 104 -0.77 -12.94 1.86
N LEU A 105 -0.25 -12.73 0.66
CA LEU A 105 1.19 -12.72 0.35
C LEU A 105 1.97 -11.62 1.08
N ALA A 106 1.35 -10.67 1.77
CA ALA A 106 2.06 -9.66 2.56
C ALA A 106 2.36 -10.09 4.01
N GLY A 107 1.76 -11.17 4.48
CA GLY A 107 1.93 -11.65 5.85
C GLY A 107 3.39 -12.01 6.17
N ARG A 108 3.85 -11.67 7.37
CA ARG A 108 5.16 -12.13 7.86
C ARG A 108 5.21 -13.66 7.97
N HIS A 109 4.14 -14.22 8.52
CA HIS A 109 3.79 -15.63 8.49
C HIS A 109 2.51 -15.77 7.68
N ARG A 110 2.46 -16.81 6.83
CA ARG A 110 1.43 -17.03 5.82
C ARG A 110 0.68 -18.29 6.16
N PHE A 111 -0.26 -18.17 7.07
CA PHE A 111 -1.03 -19.31 7.54
C PHE A 111 -2.14 -19.66 6.55
N ILE A 112 -2.32 -20.95 6.31
CA ILE A 112 -3.39 -21.48 5.44
C ILE A 112 -3.83 -22.85 5.94
N SER A 113 -5.15 -23.06 6.06
CA SER A 113 -5.72 -24.37 6.40
C SER A 113 -5.78 -25.31 5.18
N PRO A 114 -5.85 -26.64 5.36
CA PRO A 114 -5.78 -27.60 4.25
C PRO A 114 -6.90 -27.48 3.19
N THR A 115 -8.11 -27.04 3.57
CA THR A 115 -9.23 -26.88 2.61
C THR A 115 -9.43 -25.43 2.14
N ALA A 116 -8.62 -24.50 2.66
CA ALA A 116 -8.62 -23.11 2.23
C ALA A 116 -8.17 -22.97 0.77
N LYS A 117 -8.62 -21.92 0.09
CA LYS A 117 -8.23 -21.63 -1.29
C LYS A 117 -7.66 -20.23 -1.42
N VAL A 118 -6.38 -20.14 -1.73
CA VAL A 118 -5.72 -18.89 -2.15
C VAL A 118 -5.48 -18.95 -3.66
N GLY A 119 -5.97 -17.96 -4.40
CA GLY A 119 -5.95 -17.99 -5.87
C GLY A 119 -5.46 -16.70 -6.50
N PHE A 120 -4.81 -16.83 -7.66
CA PHE A 120 -4.23 -15.70 -8.40
C PHE A 120 -4.59 -15.74 -9.89
N HIS A 121 -4.67 -14.56 -10.48
CA HIS A 121 -4.74 -14.36 -11.93
C HIS A 121 -4.16 -12.98 -12.28
N ALA A 122 -3.89 -12.74 -13.56
CA ALA A 122 -3.39 -11.47 -14.05
C ALA A 122 -4.41 -10.33 -13.86
N VAL A 123 -3.93 -9.15 -13.48
CA VAL A 123 -4.76 -7.93 -13.40
C VAL A 123 -5.35 -7.62 -14.78
N PHE A 124 -6.60 -7.17 -14.82
CA PHE A 124 -7.31 -6.86 -16.06
C PHE A 124 -8.05 -5.52 -15.98
N THR A 125 -8.40 -4.99 -17.16
CA THR A 125 -9.36 -3.90 -17.32
C THR A 125 -10.59 -4.42 -18.06
N THR A 126 -11.70 -3.67 -18.00
CA THR A 126 -12.96 -4.02 -18.67
C THR A 126 -13.48 -2.90 -19.60
N GLU A 127 -12.57 -2.02 -20.06
CA GLU A 127 -12.93 -0.84 -20.87
C GLU A 127 -13.59 -1.21 -22.21
N THR A 128 -13.25 -2.38 -22.75
CA THR A 128 -13.78 -2.93 -24.01
C THR A 128 -15.04 -3.77 -23.82
N GLY A 129 -15.52 -3.93 -22.57
CA GLY A 129 -16.59 -4.87 -22.21
C GLY A 129 -16.12 -6.33 -22.09
N GLN A 130 -14.84 -6.62 -22.34
CA GLN A 130 -14.18 -7.91 -22.07
C GLN A 130 -13.05 -7.72 -21.05
N GLN A 131 -12.62 -8.81 -20.41
CA GLN A 131 -11.49 -8.77 -19.47
C GLN A 131 -10.17 -8.81 -20.25
N ASP A 132 -9.54 -7.65 -20.41
CA ASP A 132 -8.25 -7.52 -21.08
C ASP A 132 -7.12 -7.45 -20.06
N VAL A 133 -6.07 -8.25 -20.25
CA VAL A 133 -4.91 -8.25 -19.34
C VAL A 133 -4.25 -6.87 -19.33
N SER A 134 -4.13 -6.29 -18.14
CA SER A 134 -3.48 -4.99 -17.94
C SER A 134 -1.98 -5.17 -17.80
N GLY A 135 -1.20 -4.80 -18.81
CA GLY A 135 0.27 -4.80 -18.72
C GLY A 135 0.77 -3.92 -17.57
N VAL A 136 0.20 -2.71 -17.43
CA VAL A 136 0.54 -1.77 -16.34
C VAL A 136 0.14 -2.34 -14.98
N GLY A 137 -1.08 -2.88 -14.85
CA GLY A 137 -1.56 -3.47 -13.59
C GLY A 137 -0.68 -4.62 -13.11
N ASN A 138 -0.27 -5.52 -14.01
CA ASN A 138 0.61 -6.64 -13.66
C ASN A 138 2.05 -6.18 -13.38
N ALA A 139 2.55 -5.14 -14.05
CA ALA A 139 3.84 -4.53 -13.70
C ALA A 139 3.84 -3.95 -12.28
N LEU A 140 2.74 -3.30 -11.87
CA LEU A 140 2.56 -2.80 -10.50
C LEU A 140 2.49 -3.94 -9.47
N VAL A 141 1.76 -5.03 -9.77
CA VAL A 141 1.72 -6.23 -8.92
C VAL A 141 3.12 -6.84 -8.80
N GLY A 142 3.87 -6.95 -9.89
CA GLY A 142 5.25 -7.45 -9.86
C GLY A 142 6.15 -6.60 -8.99
N SER A 143 6.08 -5.27 -9.11
CA SER A 143 6.80 -4.33 -8.25
C SER A 143 6.42 -4.50 -6.77
N TYR A 144 5.13 -4.59 -6.47
CA TYR A 144 4.62 -4.82 -5.11
C TYR A 144 5.14 -6.13 -4.51
N LEU A 145 5.05 -7.24 -5.22
CA LEU A 145 5.50 -8.54 -4.72
C LEU A 145 7.04 -8.58 -4.52
N GLN A 146 7.80 -7.91 -5.39
CA GLN A 146 9.24 -7.74 -5.20
C GLN A 146 9.57 -6.86 -3.97
N GLN A 147 8.77 -5.81 -3.69
CA GLN A 147 8.93 -4.98 -2.49
C GLN A 147 8.70 -5.78 -1.20
N LEU A 148 7.82 -6.79 -1.23
CA LEU A 148 7.63 -7.75 -0.14
C LEU A 148 8.80 -8.73 0.03
N GLY A 149 9.78 -8.71 -0.87
CA GLY A 149 10.93 -9.62 -0.86
C GLY A 149 10.60 -11.03 -1.36
N LEU A 150 9.50 -11.19 -2.12
CA LEU A 150 9.12 -12.48 -2.67
C LEU A 150 9.97 -12.80 -3.92
N PRO A 151 10.33 -14.07 -4.14
CA PRO A 151 11.17 -14.44 -5.27
C PRO A 151 10.45 -14.24 -6.61
N PRO A 152 11.18 -14.03 -7.71
CA PRO A 152 10.58 -13.83 -9.04
C PRO A 152 9.63 -14.97 -9.47
N SER A 153 9.89 -16.20 -9.01
CA SER A 153 9.01 -17.36 -9.21
C SER A 153 7.60 -17.16 -8.65
N VAL A 154 7.48 -16.51 -7.48
CA VAL A 154 6.17 -16.16 -6.88
C VAL A 154 5.49 -15.05 -7.66
N VAL A 155 6.25 -14.08 -8.16
CA VAL A 155 5.71 -13.01 -9.02
C VAL A 155 5.08 -13.60 -10.27
N ILE A 156 5.83 -14.46 -10.98
CA ILE A 156 5.35 -15.14 -12.18
C ILE A 156 4.09 -15.95 -11.83
N TYR A 157 4.13 -16.74 -10.75
CA TYR A 157 2.99 -17.56 -10.33
C TYR A 157 1.72 -16.73 -10.10
N ALA A 158 1.84 -15.59 -9.42
CA ALA A 158 0.72 -14.73 -9.10
C ALA A 158 0.10 -14.02 -10.32
N THR A 159 0.84 -13.88 -11.43
CA THR A 159 0.36 -13.16 -12.61
C THR A 159 0.17 -14.06 -13.84
N LEU A 160 0.37 -15.37 -13.73
CA LEU A 160 0.41 -16.27 -14.90
C LEU A 160 -0.98 -16.59 -15.46
N ALA A 161 -1.95 -16.88 -14.60
CA ALA A 161 -3.30 -17.25 -15.05
C ALA A 161 -4.00 -16.07 -15.74
N THR A 162 -4.73 -16.34 -16.80
CA THR A 162 -5.55 -15.33 -17.47
C THR A 162 -6.73 -14.91 -16.59
N PRO A 163 -7.33 -13.72 -16.80
CA PRO A 163 -8.49 -13.26 -16.02
C PRO A 163 -9.69 -14.22 -16.02
N ALA A 164 -9.84 -15.00 -17.09
CA ALA A 164 -10.90 -16.00 -17.25
C ALA A 164 -10.64 -17.31 -16.49
N SER A 165 -9.47 -17.44 -15.85
CA SER A 165 -9.04 -18.64 -15.11
C SER A 165 -8.44 -18.25 -13.76
N MET A 166 -8.18 -19.23 -12.90
CA MET A 166 -7.56 -19.00 -11.60
C MET A 166 -6.47 -20.02 -11.36
N GLN A 167 -5.29 -19.54 -10.97
CA GLN A 167 -4.22 -20.36 -10.44
C GLN A 167 -4.40 -20.51 -8.93
N TRP A 168 -4.93 -21.64 -8.49
CA TRP A 168 -5.08 -21.96 -7.06
C TRP A 168 -3.77 -22.50 -6.48
N LEU A 169 -3.30 -21.91 -5.39
CA LEU A 169 -2.05 -22.31 -4.72
C LEU A 169 -2.20 -23.68 -4.04
N THR A 170 -1.31 -24.60 -4.38
CA THR A 170 -1.14 -25.86 -3.64
C THR A 170 0.14 -25.84 -2.80
N ALA A 171 0.26 -26.78 -1.85
CA ALA A 171 1.49 -26.94 -1.06
C ALA A 171 2.71 -27.29 -1.95
N ASP A 172 2.50 -28.10 -2.99
CA ASP A 172 3.54 -28.45 -3.96
C ASP A 172 3.99 -27.23 -4.77
N ASP A 173 3.04 -26.37 -5.17
CA ASP A 173 3.36 -25.13 -5.86
C ASP A 173 4.18 -24.21 -4.97
N ALA A 174 3.76 -24.00 -3.72
CA ALA A 174 4.48 -23.18 -2.75
C ALA A 174 5.94 -23.63 -2.59
N LYS A 175 6.18 -24.95 -2.46
CA LYS A 175 7.55 -25.51 -2.41
C LYS A 175 8.33 -25.28 -3.70
N LYS A 176 7.72 -25.51 -4.86
CA LYS A 176 8.39 -25.34 -6.18
C LYS A 176 8.78 -23.88 -6.45
N ILE A 177 7.94 -22.93 -6.06
CA ILE A 177 8.18 -21.50 -6.29
C ILE A 177 8.98 -20.84 -5.17
N GLY A 178 9.35 -21.57 -4.11
CA GLY A 178 10.10 -21.03 -2.99
C GLY A 178 9.29 -20.07 -2.12
N LEU A 179 7.99 -20.33 -1.95
CA LEU A 179 7.11 -19.57 -1.06
C LEU A 179 6.99 -20.28 0.28
N ASP A 180 7.45 -19.63 1.35
CA ASP A 180 7.24 -20.10 2.72
C ASP A 180 5.78 -19.90 3.13
N ILE A 181 5.14 -20.98 3.58
CA ILE A 181 3.77 -21.03 4.10
C ILE A 181 3.72 -21.85 5.40
N ASP A 182 2.80 -21.48 6.28
CA ASP A 182 2.58 -22.14 7.56
C ASP A 182 1.24 -22.91 7.50
N LEU A 183 1.29 -24.23 7.31
CA LEU A 183 0.08 -25.05 7.30
C LEU A 183 -0.42 -25.25 8.73
N ILE A 184 -1.63 -24.74 9.02
CA ILE A 184 -2.28 -25.00 10.31
C ILE A 184 -3.06 -26.30 10.20
N GLN A 185 -2.62 -27.32 10.93
CA GLN A 185 -3.43 -28.51 11.19
C GLN A 185 -4.26 -28.26 12.45
N PRO A 186 -5.58 -28.49 12.45
CA PRO A 186 -6.34 -28.53 13.69
C PRO A 186 -5.78 -29.66 14.57
N ASP A 187 -5.60 -29.36 15.86
CA ASP A 187 -4.88 -30.16 16.85
C ASP A 187 -5.04 -31.68 16.70
N SER A 188 -3.92 -32.35 16.45
CA SER A 188 -3.66 -33.67 17.04
C SER A 188 -2.53 -33.52 18.05
N SER A 189 -2.87 -33.61 19.34
CA SER A 189 -1.90 -33.73 20.45
C SER A 189 -1.04 -35.00 20.30
N PRO A 190 0.14 -35.09 20.95
CA PRO A 190 1.31 -35.77 20.40
C PRO A 190 1.16 -37.30 20.47
N SER A 191 1.42 -37.98 19.36
CA SER A 191 1.64 -39.41 19.37
C SER A 191 3.10 -39.71 19.04
N ALA A 192 3.80 -40.27 20.04
CA ALA A 192 5.12 -40.82 19.88
C ALA A 192 5.09 -42.00 18.90
N SER A 193 6.06 -41.98 17.98
CA SER A 193 6.70 -43.12 17.32
C SER A 193 5.82 -44.21 16.70
N SER A 194 5.83 -44.26 15.37
CA SER A 194 6.28 -45.46 14.66
C SER A 194 6.87 -45.10 13.29
N GLU A 195 8.20 -44.99 13.25
CA GLU A 195 9.00 -45.26 12.05
C GLU A 195 9.27 -46.79 11.97
N PRO A 196 9.75 -47.40 10.85
CA PRO A 196 10.82 -46.87 9.98
C PRO A 196 10.87 -47.18 8.44
N ILE A 197 11.36 -46.18 7.68
CA ILE A 197 12.49 -46.06 6.69
C ILE A 197 12.65 -47.09 5.49
N PRO A 198 13.17 -46.68 4.29
CA PRO A 198 14.61 -46.48 4.08
C PRO A 198 15.03 -45.17 3.37
N PHE A 199 16.08 -44.58 3.96
CA PHE A 199 17.00 -43.59 3.45
C PHE A 199 18.23 -44.38 2.97
N GLY A 200 18.71 -44.14 1.76
CA GLY A 200 20.11 -44.36 1.36
C GLY A 200 20.53 -43.05 0.70
N GLY A 201 21.50 -42.27 1.20
CA GLY A 201 22.88 -42.66 1.54
C GLY A 201 23.66 -42.76 0.23
N SER A 202 24.65 -41.93 -0.12
CA SER A 202 25.54 -41.05 0.62
C SER A 202 26.14 -40.02 -0.35
N ALA A 203 26.59 -38.86 0.14
CA ALA A 203 27.92 -38.31 -0.18
C ALA A 203 28.12 -36.95 0.52
N ALA A 204 28.89 -36.98 1.61
CA ALA A 204 29.81 -35.88 1.86
C ALA A 204 31.02 -36.09 0.95
N ALA A 205 31.30 -35.15 0.05
CA ALA A 205 32.64 -34.81 -0.42
C ALA A 205 32.60 -33.62 -1.38
N SER A 206 33.34 -32.57 -0.99
CA SER A 206 34.15 -31.69 -1.85
C SER A 206 33.49 -30.99 -3.05
N TYR A 207 33.37 -29.66 -2.94
CA TYR A 207 33.92 -28.82 -3.99
C TYR A 207 34.52 -27.53 -3.40
N ALA A 208 35.78 -27.31 -3.74
CA ALA A 208 36.59 -26.13 -3.48
C ALA A 208 36.01 -24.90 -4.23
N PRO A 209 36.32 -23.66 -3.79
CA PRO A 209 35.83 -22.46 -4.45
C PRO A 209 36.52 -22.29 -5.81
N PRO A 210 35.81 -21.88 -6.88
CA PRO A 210 36.50 -21.26 -8.00
C PRO A 210 36.91 -19.85 -7.59
N ASN A 211 38.20 -19.57 -7.81
CA ASN A 211 38.85 -18.29 -7.61
C ASN A 211 38.09 -17.13 -8.25
N ALA A 212 38.17 -15.99 -7.56
CA ALA A 212 37.95 -14.68 -8.14
C ALA A 212 38.80 -14.52 -9.41
N ASP A 213 38.15 -14.13 -10.50
CA ASP A 213 38.61 -13.01 -11.31
C ASP A 213 37.46 -12.48 -12.16
N ALA A 214 37.57 -11.20 -12.47
CA ALA A 214 36.58 -10.30 -13.09
C ALA A 214 35.47 -9.81 -12.14
N GLY A 215 35.79 -8.74 -11.39
CA GLY A 215 34.77 -7.90 -10.77
C GLY A 215 33.78 -7.37 -11.81
N PRO A 216 32.47 -7.32 -11.52
CA PRO A 216 31.58 -6.52 -12.33
C PRO A 216 31.86 -5.06 -12.02
N ALA A 217 32.13 -4.30 -13.09
CA ALA A 217 32.20 -2.85 -13.08
C ALA A 217 31.07 -2.27 -12.22
N ALA A 218 31.42 -1.30 -11.36
CA ALA A 218 30.45 -0.53 -10.61
C ALA A 218 29.35 -0.05 -11.55
N LEU A 219 28.12 -0.50 -11.28
CA LEU A 219 26.93 0.06 -11.92
C LEU A 219 27.02 1.59 -11.76
N PRO A 220 26.71 2.38 -12.80
CA PRO A 220 26.64 3.82 -12.64
C PRO A 220 25.68 4.12 -11.49
N ALA A 221 26.14 4.94 -10.53
CA ALA A 221 25.33 5.33 -9.38
C ALA A 221 23.95 5.81 -9.86
N PRO A 222 22.86 5.45 -9.15
CA PRO A 222 21.52 5.87 -9.56
C PRO A 222 21.50 7.39 -9.74
N ILE A 223 21.00 7.84 -10.90
CA ILE A 223 20.89 9.27 -11.17
C ILE A 223 19.83 9.82 -10.22
N TRP A 224 20.28 10.60 -9.27
CA TRP A 224 19.42 11.18 -8.25
C TRP A 224 18.67 12.39 -8.79
N GLN A 225 17.35 12.32 -8.74
CA GLN A 225 16.49 13.49 -8.89
C GLN A 225 16.43 14.20 -7.54
N VAL A 226 17.15 15.32 -7.42
CA VAL A 226 17.23 16.10 -6.18
C VAL A 226 16.16 17.18 -6.19
N TYR A 227 15.37 17.22 -5.12
CA TYR A 227 14.34 18.22 -4.89
C TYR A 227 14.75 19.08 -3.70
N GLU A 228 15.23 20.29 -3.97
CA GLU A 228 15.42 21.29 -2.93
C GLU A 228 14.07 21.77 -2.38
N TYR A 229 14.09 22.21 -1.13
CA TYR A 229 12.92 22.78 -0.42
C TYR A 229 11.69 21.89 -0.47
N THR A 230 11.90 20.57 -0.43
CA THR A 230 10.89 19.56 -0.67
C THR A 230 10.97 18.48 0.39
N ASP A 231 9.84 18.13 0.96
CA ASP A 231 9.63 16.95 1.78
C ASP A 231 8.83 15.91 0.98
N LEU A 232 9.31 14.67 0.97
CA LEU A 232 8.57 13.53 0.46
C LEU A 232 7.85 12.88 1.65
N PRO A 233 6.55 13.10 1.90
CA PRO A 233 5.91 12.53 3.08
C PRO A 233 5.76 11.01 2.99
N GLY A 234 5.96 10.34 4.13
CA GLY A 234 5.66 8.92 4.31
C GLY A 234 6.73 7.98 3.73
N TYR A 235 6.42 6.68 3.80
CA TYR A 235 7.27 5.58 3.34
C TYR A 235 8.67 5.53 3.95
N ASP A 236 8.85 6.10 5.14
CA ASP A 236 10.10 6.03 5.88
C ASP A 236 10.47 4.57 6.19
N LEU A 237 11.73 4.23 5.96
CA LEU A 237 12.28 2.93 6.28
C LEU A 237 12.37 2.74 7.81
N PRO A 238 12.51 1.49 8.30
CA PRO A 238 12.72 1.25 9.71
C PRO A 238 13.93 2.01 10.26
N ASN A 239 13.85 2.41 11.53
CA ASN A 239 14.90 3.14 12.26
C ASN A 239 15.20 4.55 11.75
N MET A 240 14.22 5.21 11.12
CA MET A 240 14.28 6.64 10.80
C MET A 240 13.76 7.52 11.96
N PRO A 241 14.26 8.75 12.11
CA PRO A 241 15.34 9.36 11.33
C PRO A 241 16.75 8.91 11.74
N LEU A 242 17.67 8.87 10.77
CA LEU A 242 19.10 8.85 11.03
C LEU A 242 19.59 10.25 11.41
N LYS A 243 20.45 10.35 12.42
CA LYS A 243 21.14 11.62 12.75
C LYS A 243 22.36 11.76 11.85
N LEU A 244 22.27 12.64 10.85
CA LEU A 244 23.32 12.89 9.85
C LEU A 244 23.48 14.40 9.68
N PHE A 245 24.68 14.86 9.37
CA PHE A 245 24.96 16.30 9.38
C PHE A 245 24.86 16.94 7.99
N ASN A 246 24.75 16.13 6.94
CA ASN A 246 24.65 16.62 5.56
C ASN A 246 23.81 15.69 4.67
N VAL A 247 23.41 16.23 3.52
CA VAL A 247 22.57 15.54 2.53
C VAL A 247 23.32 14.43 1.78
N ASP A 248 24.64 14.57 1.59
CA ASP A 248 25.46 13.58 0.90
C ASP A 248 25.59 12.29 1.72
N GLU A 249 25.69 12.38 3.05
CA GLU A 249 25.59 11.24 3.96
C GLU A 249 24.23 10.57 3.85
N CYS A 250 23.15 11.35 3.77
CA CYS A 250 21.78 10.82 3.61
C CYS A 250 21.66 10.03 2.29
N LYS A 251 22.24 10.57 1.21
CA LYS A 251 22.35 9.91 -0.10
C LYS A 251 23.16 8.61 -0.02
N LEU A 252 24.33 8.64 0.61
CA LEU A 252 25.19 7.45 0.79
C LEU A 252 24.49 6.36 1.62
N GLN A 253 23.80 6.72 2.71
CA GLN A 253 23.03 5.77 3.51
C GLN A 253 21.86 5.17 2.72
N CYS A 254 21.25 5.95 1.84
CA CYS A 254 20.24 5.44 0.91
C CYS A 254 20.83 4.56 -0.20
N ASP A 255 22.04 4.86 -0.69
CA ASP A 255 22.75 4.04 -1.69
C ASP A 255 23.21 2.70 -1.10
N ALA A 256 23.62 2.68 0.17
CA ALA A 256 23.96 1.47 0.91
C ALA A 256 22.73 0.60 1.26
N ASN A 257 21.52 1.17 1.22
CA ASN A 257 20.29 0.46 1.53
C ASN A 257 19.52 0.12 0.25
N SER A 258 19.51 -1.18 -0.11
CA SER A 258 18.84 -1.67 -1.32
C SER A 258 17.33 -1.40 -1.35
N ARG A 259 16.69 -1.20 -0.20
CA ARG A 259 15.28 -0.84 -0.05
C ARG A 259 15.01 0.65 -0.18
N CYS A 260 16.05 1.49 -0.19
CA CYS A 260 15.90 2.93 -0.23
C CYS A 260 15.83 3.44 -1.69
N ARG A 261 14.72 4.11 -1.99
CA ARG A 261 14.44 4.73 -3.30
C ARG A 261 14.33 6.24 -3.23
N ALA A 262 14.05 6.79 -2.04
CA ALA A 262 14.01 8.23 -1.81
C ALA A 262 14.60 8.58 -0.45
N PHE A 263 14.89 9.85 -0.22
CA PHE A 263 15.15 10.38 1.12
C PHE A 263 14.57 11.78 1.27
N THR A 264 14.29 12.17 2.52
CA THR A 264 14.15 13.58 2.91
C THR A 264 15.22 13.87 3.97
N PHE A 265 16.08 14.85 3.71
CA PHE A 265 17.03 15.39 4.69
C PHE A 265 16.52 16.72 5.25
N ASN A 266 16.31 16.78 6.57
CA ASN A 266 15.95 18.01 7.27
C ASN A 266 17.20 18.74 7.74
N GLN A 267 17.47 19.90 7.13
CA GLN A 267 18.66 20.72 7.36
C GLN A 267 18.67 21.42 8.72
N ARG A 268 17.51 21.63 9.36
CA ARG A 268 17.43 22.30 10.67
C ARG A 268 17.67 21.34 11.82
N GLN A 269 17.21 20.11 11.67
CA GLN A 269 17.28 19.09 12.71
C GLN A 269 18.45 18.13 12.52
N ASN A 270 19.19 18.23 11.41
CA ASN A 270 20.30 17.33 11.06
C ASN A 270 19.86 15.86 11.12
N VAL A 271 18.76 15.58 10.43
CA VAL A 271 18.15 14.26 10.39
C VAL A 271 17.78 13.87 8.97
N CYS A 272 18.02 12.60 8.65
CA CYS A 272 17.78 11.99 7.37
C CYS A 272 16.70 10.91 7.51
N PHE A 273 15.70 11.00 6.65
CA PHE A 273 14.62 10.04 6.56
C PHE A 273 14.73 9.30 5.23
N LEU A 274 15.33 8.12 5.26
CA LEU A 274 15.40 7.18 4.15
C LEU A 274 14.02 6.59 3.87
N LYS A 275 13.66 6.44 2.59
CA LYS A 275 12.32 6.04 2.18
C LYS A 275 12.34 4.94 1.14
N GLY A 276 11.36 4.05 1.26
CA GLY A 276 11.16 2.96 0.31
C GLY A 276 10.60 3.40 -1.03
N MET A 277 9.90 4.53 -1.07
CA MET A 277 9.28 5.11 -2.26
C MET A 277 8.91 6.58 -2.01
N ALA A 278 8.47 7.27 -3.07
CA ALA A 278 7.90 8.62 -2.98
C ALA A 278 6.82 8.77 -4.04
N THR A 279 5.65 9.26 -3.66
CA THR A 279 4.49 9.48 -4.56
C THR A 279 4.02 10.91 -4.57
N GLU A 280 4.30 11.64 -3.49
CA GLU A 280 3.93 13.04 -3.32
C GLU A 280 5.18 13.81 -2.88
N ALA A 281 5.30 15.05 -3.36
CA ALA A 281 6.32 16.01 -2.95
C ALA A 281 5.64 17.25 -2.39
N LEU A 282 5.82 17.50 -1.10
CA LEU A 282 5.32 18.67 -0.40
C LEU A 282 6.42 19.72 -0.26
N GLN A 283 6.03 20.97 -0.30
CA GLN A 283 6.93 22.10 -0.12
C GLN A 283 7.39 22.21 1.36
N PHE A 284 8.70 22.23 1.59
CA PHE A 284 9.29 22.42 2.91
C PHE A 284 10.67 23.08 2.83
N SER A 285 10.79 24.36 3.19
CA SER A 285 11.99 25.18 2.96
C SER A 285 13.25 24.75 3.74
N GLY A 286 13.14 23.81 4.67
CA GLY A 286 14.28 23.25 5.42
C GLY A 286 14.62 21.81 5.05
N ALA A 287 14.11 21.30 3.94
CA ALA A 287 14.28 19.91 3.53
C ALA A 287 14.86 19.82 2.13
N ILE A 288 15.82 18.92 1.96
CA ILE A 288 16.32 18.50 0.66
C ILE A 288 15.96 17.03 0.51
N SER A 289 15.25 16.71 -0.56
CA SER A 289 14.86 15.34 -0.86
C SER A 289 15.56 14.82 -2.10
N GLY A 290 15.68 13.50 -2.21
CA GLY A 290 16.19 12.84 -3.39
C GLY A 290 15.32 11.65 -3.76
N TYR A 291 15.16 11.35 -5.05
CA TYR A 291 14.47 10.17 -5.56
C TYR A 291 15.28 9.51 -6.68
N LYS A 292 15.30 8.18 -6.72
CA LYS A 292 16.04 7.37 -7.71
C LYS A 292 15.20 6.93 -8.91
N GLY A 293 13.90 7.21 -8.93
CA GLY A 293 12.97 6.79 -9.99
C GLY A 293 12.67 7.89 -11.00
N ASP A 294 11.59 7.70 -11.76
CA ASP A 294 11.15 8.67 -12.77
C ASP A 294 10.57 9.91 -12.07
N PRO A 295 10.93 11.15 -12.48
CA PRO A 295 10.29 12.36 -11.97
C PRO A 295 8.76 12.35 -12.03
N ALA A 296 8.15 11.62 -12.98
CA ALA A 296 6.70 11.47 -13.12
C ALA A 296 6.06 10.66 -11.98
N ASP A 297 6.83 9.85 -11.25
CA ASP A 297 6.32 9.06 -10.11
C ASP A 297 5.94 9.93 -8.91
N VAL A 298 6.53 11.14 -8.82
CA VAL A 298 6.37 12.04 -7.67
C VAL A 298 5.51 13.23 -8.06
N THR A 299 4.27 13.25 -7.58
CA THR A 299 3.37 14.38 -7.78
C THR A 299 3.78 15.54 -6.88
N ARG A 300 4.21 16.67 -7.46
CA ARG A 300 4.51 17.89 -6.70
C ARG A 300 3.22 18.60 -6.34
N THR A 301 2.92 18.67 -5.04
CA THR A 301 1.76 19.39 -4.50
C THR A 301 2.18 20.81 -4.12
N GLY A 302 1.76 21.78 -4.93
CA GLY A 302 2.10 23.20 -4.78
C GLY A 302 3.14 23.67 -5.81
N HIS A 303 3.27 24.98 -6.01
CA HIS A 303 4.10 25.56 -7.09
C HIS A 303 5.25 26.47 -6.61
N ASP A 304 5.45 26.61 -5.30
CA ASP A 304 6.34 27.64 -4.72
C ASP A 304 7.60 27.04 -4.06
N PHE A 305 8.24 26.08 -4.73
CA PHE A 305 9.46 25.46 -4.19
C PHE A 305 10.63 26.46 -4.21
N GLY A 306 11.05 26.93 -3.04
CA GLY A 306 12.12 27.91 -2.90
C GLY A 306 12.60 28.10 -1.46
N PRO A 307 13.67 28.87 -1.24
CA PRO A 307 14.22 29.13 0.09
C PRO A 307 13.27 29.92 0.99
N VAL A 308 12.35 30.67 0.39
CA VAL A 308 11.28 31.42 1.06
C VAL A 308 9.96 30.91 0.49
N LEU A 309 9.14 30.27 1.33
CA LEU A 309 7.80 29.85 0.92
C LEU A 309 6.90 31.08 1.02
N SER A 310 6.36 31.56 -0.10
CA SER A 310 5.31 32.60 -0.13
C SER A 310 3.97 32.02 0.35
N PHE A 311 3.82 30.70 0.31
CA PHE A 311 2.61 29.97 0.70
C PHE A 311 2.93 28.69 1.47
N ARG A 312 2.12 28.33 2.47
CA ARG A 312 2.23 27.08 3.22
C ARG A 312 0.92 26.33 3.24
N THR A 313 0.93 25.06 2.84
CA THR A 313 -0.25 24.19 2.81
C THR A 313 -0.20 23.15 3.92
N THR A 314 -1.28 23.03 4.69
CA THR A 314 -1.42 22.12 5.84
C THR A 314 -2.64 21.23 5.66
N LYS A 315 -2.47 19.91 5.80
CA LYS A 315 -3.56 18.93 5.76
C LYS A 315 -4.37 18.96 7.07
N GLU A 316 -5.63 18.53 7.00
CA GLU A 316 -6.57 18.42 8.12
C GLU A 316 -6.92 19.75 8.82
N VAL A 317 -6.78 20.86 8.10
CA VAL A 317 -7.02 22.21 8.62
C VAL A 317 -7.93 22.96 7.65
N GLU A 318 -8.78 23.83 8.20
CA GLU A 318 -9.48 24.88 7.45
C GLU A 318 -9.28 26.25 8.09
N ILE A 319 -9.22 27.28 7.25
CA ILE A 319 -9.29 28.70 7.61
C ILE A 319 -10.75 29.08 7.73
N LEU A 320 -11.10 29.70 8.85
CA LEU A 320 -12.44 30.19 9.14
C LEU A 320 -12.63 31.60 8.58
N GLY A 321 -13.86 31.89 8.15
CA GLY A 321 -14.25 33.20 7.67
C GLY A 321 -15.16 33.12 6.45
N LYS A 322 -15.53 34.30 5.91
CA LYS A 322 -16.26 34.37 4.66
C LYS A 322 -15.26 34.30 3.49
N PRO A 323 -15.36 33.29 2.61
CA PRO A 323 -14.52 33.27 1.42
C PRO A 323 -14.97 34.36 0.46
N PHE A 324 -14.02 35.02 -0.19
CA PHE A 324 -14.33 36.04 -1.21
C PHE A 324 -14.48 35.41 -2.61
N ALA A 325 -14.00 34.19 -2.80
CA ALA A 325 -14.21 33.42 -4.03
C ALA A 325 -14.36 31.92 -3.72
N ARG A 326 -15.10 31.22 -4.58
CA ARG A 326 -15.31 29.76 -4.51
C ARG A 326 -15.25 29.17 -5.92
N ALA A 327 -14.58 28.04 -6.06
CA ALA A 327 -14.54 27.21 -7.26
C ALA A 327 -14.93 25.77 -6.93
N ASN A 328 -15.52 25.06 -7.89
CA ASN A 328 -15.91 23.66 -7.77
C ASN A 328 -15.13 22.83 -8.80
N GLY A 329 -14.84 21.58 -8.48
CA GLY A 329 -14.10 20.68 -9.38
C GLY A 329 -12.62 21.05 -9.56
N SER A 330 -12.03 21.76 -8.60
CA SER A 330 -10.59 22.08 -8.63
C SER A 330 -9.76 20.92 -8.06
N SER A 331 -8.48 20.85 -8.46
CA SER A 331 -7.47 20.08 -7.73
C SER A 331 -6.87 20.95 -6.60
N LEU A 332 -6.20 20.32 -5.64
CA LEU A 332 -5.49 21.05 -4.57
C LEU A 332 -4.44 22.00 -5.15
N ALA A 333 -3.68 21.54 -6.16
CA ALA A 333 -2.70 22.35 -6.85
C ALA A 333 -3.33 23.57 -7.54
N ALA A 334 -4.39 23.36 -8.33
CA ALA A 334 -5.10 24.46 -9.00
C ALA A 334 -5.71 25.47 -8.00
N CYS A 335 -6.20 24.98 -6.86
CA CYS A 335 -6.71 25.81 -5.78
C CYS A 335 -5.60 26.69 -5.17
N GLN A 336 -4.41 26.13 -4.98
CA GLN A 336 -3.26 26.90 -4.50
C GLN A 336 -2.84 27.96 -5.53
N ASP A 337 -2.71 27.59 -6.80
CA ASP A 337 -2.25 28.49 -7.86
C ASP A 337 -3.15 29.71 -8.00
N GLN A 338 -4.46 29.47 -7.98
CA GLN A 338 -5.42 30.55 -8.09
C GLN A 338 -5.33 31.50 -6.89
N CYS A 339 -4.98 31.03 -5.69
CA CYS A 339 -4.73 31.90 -4.55
C CYS A 339 -3.40 32.65 -4.67
N VAL A 340 -2.33 31.98 -5.12
CA VAL A 340 -1.00 32.59 -5.30
C VAL A 340 -1.07 33.73 -6.33
N LEU A 341 -1.76 33.51 -7.44
CA LEU A 341 -1.98 34.50 -8.51
C LEU A 341 -2.94 35.63 -8.13
N THR A 342 -3.68 35.49 -7.03
CA THR A 342 -4.64 36.50 -6.57
C THR A 342 -4.02 37.32 -5.42
N PRO A 343 -3.69 38.61 -5.62
CA PRO A 343 -3.02 39.43 -4.60
C PRO A 343 -3.82 39.59 -3.30
N SER A 344 -5.15 39.62 -3.40
CA SER A 344 -6.06 39.72 -2.24
C SER A 344 -6.24 38.39 -1.50
N CYS A 345 -5.75 37.27 -2.04
CA CYS A 345 -5.86 35.97 -1.42
C CYS A 345 -4.75 35.79 -0.39
N GLN A 346 -5.13 35.76 0.88
CA GLN A 346 -4.21 35.51 1.99
C GLN A 346 -4.18 34.03 2.38
N GLY A 347 -5.19 33.25 2.01
CA GLY A 347 -5.26 31.82 2.24
C GLY A 347 -6.32 31.14 1.38
N PHE A 348 -6.31 29.82 1.29
CA PHE A 348 -7.36 29.03 0.64
C PHE A 348 -7.74 27.82 1.51
N ASN A 349 -8.95 27.30 1.31
CA ASN A 349 -9.34 25.97 1.76
C ASN A 349 -9.67 25.12 0.55
N PHE A 350 -9.17 23.90 0.56
CA PHE A 350 -9.48 22.86 -0.40
C PHE A 350 -10.15 21.69 0.31
N TYR A 351 -11.31 21.26 -0.17
CA TYR A 351 -12.08 20.16 0.38
C TYR A 351 -11.98 18.94 -0.54
N ARG A 352 -12.03 17.73 0.01
CA ARG A 352 -11.91 16.47 -0.75
C ARG A 352 -12.95 16.30 -1.87
N ASN A 353 -14.09 16.97 -1.76
CA ASN A 353 -15.12 17.00 -2.81
C ASN A 353 -14.79 17.95 -3.98
N GLY A 354 -13.55 18.44 -4.07
CA GLY A 354 -13.08 19.34 -5.14
C GLY A 354 -13.50 20.79 -4.98
N VAL A 355 -14.08 21.17 -3.83
CA VAL A 355 -14.43 22.57 -3.54
C VAL A 355 -13.20 23.32 -3.09
N CYS A 356 -12.91 24.44 -3.74
CA CYS A 356 -11.86 25.38 -3.39
C CYS A 356 -12.49 26.70 -2.94
N THR A 357 -12.02 27.28 -1.83
CA THR A 357 -12.47 28.60 -1.36
C THR A 357 -11.29 29.49 -1.05
N MET A 358 -11.32 30.73 -1.53
CA MET A 358 -10.29 31.74 -1.32
C MET A 358 -10.64 32.66 -0.17
N MET A 359 -9.64 32.97 0.65
CA MET A 359 -9.76 33.66 1.93
C MET A 359 -8.90 34.92 1.92
N SER A 360 -9.46 36.04 2.39
CA SER A 360 -8.69 37.27 2.64
C SER A 360 -7.99 37.25 4.01
N ALA A 361 -8.06 36.12 4.72
CA ALA A 361 -7.46 35.92 6.04
C ALA A 361 -6.70 34.60 6.09
N ARG A 362 -5.77 34.51 7.05
CA ARG A 362 -4.94 33.32 7.33
C ARG A 362 -5.39 32.56 8.57
N LYS A 363 -6.10 33.25 9.46
CA LYS A 363 -6.57 32.81 10.77
C LYS A 363 -7.92 33.47 11.08
N PRO A 364 -8.74 32.91 12.00
CA PRO A 364 -8.48 31.69 12.76
C PRO A 364 -8.62 30.42 11.91
N THR A 365 -8.03 29.33 12.38
CA THR A 365 -8.11 28.00 11.74
C THR A 365 -8.77 27.00 12.70
N ARG A 366 -9.43 25.97 12.17
CA ARG A 366 -9.86 24.80 12.96
C ARG A 366 -9.44 23.49 12.29
N LYS A 367 -9.43 22.42 13.07
CA LYS A 367 -9.19 21.07 12.56
C LYS A 367 -10.38 20.62 11.70
N ASN A 368 -10.12 20.14 10.49
CA ASN A 368 -11.10 19.52 9.62
C ASN A 368 -10.41 18.43 8.79
N LEU A 369 -10.73 17.16 9.05
CA LEU A 369 -10.12 15.97 8.43
C LEU A 369 -10.35 15.85 6.92
N LEU A 370 -11.33 16.60 6.39
CA LEU A 370 -11.74 16.57 4.99
C LEU A 370 -11.23 17.76 4.19
N SER A 371 -10.41 18.63 4.80
CA SER A 371 -9.86 19.79 4.12
C SER A 371 -8.34 19.89 4.25
N SER A 372 -7.75 20.63 3.32
CA SER A 372 -6.41 21.18 3.41
C SER A 372 -6.51 22.69 3.29
N ALA A 373 -5.73 23.41 4.08
CA ALA A 373 -5.70 24.86 4.04
C ALA A 373 -4.30 25.33 3.65
N GLY A 374 -4.23 26.29 2.74
CA GLY A 374 -2.99 27.01 2.48
C GLY A 374 -3.08 28.45 2.96
N ALA A 375 -1.99 29.02 3.45
CA ALA A 375 -1.90 30.43 3.83
C ALA A 375 -0.60 31.07 3.35
N ARG A 376 -0.64 32.36 2.96
CA ARG A 376 0.57 33.13 2.67
C ARG A 376 1.47 33.17 3.90
N ALA A 377 2.76 32.92 3.70
CA ALA A 377 3.73 33.15 4.76
C ALA A 377 3.81 34.64 5.10
N ASP A 378 4.21 34.93 6.34
CA ASP A 378 4.50 36.30 6.80
C ASP A 378 5.68 36.94 6.05
#